data_AF-A0A4Q9W4E2-F1
#
_entry.id   AF-A0A4Q9W4E2-F1
#
_cell.length_a   1.000
_cell.length_b   1.000
_cell.length_c   1.000
_cell.angle_alpha   90.00
_cell.angle_beta   90.00
_cell.angle_gamma   90.00
#
_symmetry.space_group_name_H-M   'P 1'
#
loop_
_entity.id
_entity.type
_entity.pdbx_description
1 polymer ?
#
loop_
_entity_poly.entity_id
_entity_poly.type
_entity_poly.pdbx_seq_one_letter_code
_entity_poly.pdbx_strand_id
1 'polypeptide(L)'
;HFTTDFLYQTEWQEWLEDGTLSKLDVAFSRDTDKKVYVQHKIVENSEQFNRWIENGATIYVCGDESKMAKDVHQAIKNVLIKEQNLSETDAEEYLKQMKRDKRYQRDVY
;
A
#
# COMPACT_ATOMS: atom_id res chain seq x y z
N HIS A 1 9.39 -14.36 -11.00
CA HIS A 1 7.93 -14.24 -10.78
C HIS A 1 7.30 -13.17 -11.64
N PHE A 2 8.03 -12.15 -12.10
CA PHE A 2 7.55 -11.31 -13.21
C PHE A 2 7.03 -12.15 -14.39
N THR A 3 7.67 -13.29 -14.67
CA THR A 3 7.33 -14.19 -15.77
C THR A 3 6.37 -15.34 -15.43
N THR A 4 6.00 -15.54 -14.16
CA THR A 4 5.23 -16.73 -13.75
C THR A 4 3.95 -16.41 -12.98
N ASP A 5 3.91 -15.33 -12.20
CA ASP A 5 2.82 -15.06 -11.25
C ASP A 5 2.41 -13.57 -11.24
N PHE A 6 2.59 -12.87 -12.36
CA PHE A 6 2.07 -11.53 -12.54
C PHE A 6 0.65 -11.60 -13.11
N LEU A 7 -0.32 -11.75 -12.21
CA LEU A 7 -1.73 -11.88 -12.57
C LEU A 7 -2.23 -10.62 -13.30
N TYR A 8 -2.90 -10.82 -14.44
CA TYR A 8 -3.44 -9.75 -15.31
C TYR A 8 -2.37 -8.75 -15.78
N GLN A 9 -1.14 -9.21 -15.98
CA GLN A 9 -0.01 -8.37 -16.34
C GLN A 9 -0.30 -7.44 -17.53
N THR A 10 -0.91 -7.97 -18.58
CA THR A 10 -1.21 -7.23 -19.82
C THR A 10 -2.20 -6.10 -19.55
N GLU A 11 -3.27 -6.37 -18.82
CA GLU A 11 -4.31 -5.42 -18.49
C GLU A 11 -3.77 -4.28 -17.62
N TRP A 12 -2.89 -4.60 -16.64
CA TRP A 12 -2.22 -3.57 -15.85
C TRP A 12 -1.31 -2.68 -16.71
N GLN A 13 -0.60 -3.26 -17.68
CA GLN A 13 0.27 -2.50 -18.59
C GLN A 13 -0.53 -1.60 -19.53
N GLU A 14 -1.64 -2.09 -20.07
CA GLU A 14 -2.55 -1.30 -20.91
C GLU A 14 -3.13 -0.10 -20.14
N TRP A 15 -3.61 -0.31 -18.91
CA TRP A 15 -4.13 0.79 -18.08
C TRP A 15 -3.06 1.80 -17.65
N LEU A 16 -1.79 1.39 -17.54
CA LEU A 16 -0.69 2.32 -17.33
C LEU A 16 -0.42 3.15 -18.59
N GLU A 17 -0.47 2.53 -19.76
CA GLU A 17 -0.20 3.19 -21.04
C GLU A 17 -1.31 4.20 -21.40
N ASP A 18 -2.58 3.85 -21.16
CA ASP A 18 -3.73 4.72 -21.46
C ASP A 18 -4.02 5.77 -20.37
N GLY A 19 -3.38 5.66 -19.21
CA GLY A 19 -3.48 6.60 -18.09
C GLY A 19 -4.63 6.33 -17.11
N THR A 20 -5.41 5.26 -17.30
CA THR A 20 -6.43 4.80 -16.35
C THR A 20 -5.80 4.45 -14.99
N LEU A 21 -4.65 3.78 -15.01
CA LEU A 21 -3.81 3.53 -13.84
C LEU A 21 -2.65 4.53 -13.83
N SER A 22 -2.61 5.41 -12.83
CA SER A 22 -1.58 6.45 -12.76
C SER A 22 -0.21 5.95 -12.32
N LYS A 23 -0.18 4.85 -11.55
CA LYS A 23 1.05 4.24 -11.03
C LYS A 23 0.83 2.78 -10.63
N LEU A 24 1.83 1.95 -10.87
CA LEU A 24 1.87 0.55 -10.44
C LEU A 24 3.22 0.23 -9.78
N ASP A 25 3.17 -0.23 -8.53
CA ASP A 25 4.32 -0.82 -7.85
C ASP A 25 4.06 -2.30 -7.63
N VAL A 26 4.97 -3.15 -8.11
CA VAL A 26 4.92 -4.61 -7.94
C VAL A 26 6.05 -5.11 -7.05
N ALA A 27 5.76 -6.12 -6.23
CA ALA A 27 6.70 -6.72 -5.30
C ALA A 27 6.87 -8.23 -5.57
N PHE A 28 7.90 -8.58 -6.36
CA PHE A 28 8.21 -9.96 -6.67
C PHE A 28 9.09 -10.60 -5.60
N SER A 29 8.45 -11.26 -4.63
CA SER A 29 9.10 -11.74 -3.41
C SER A 29 10.22 -12.77 -3.59
N ARG A 30 10.36 -13.40 -4.76
CA ARG A 30 11.39 -14.43 -5.02
C ARG A 30 12.27 -14.16 -6.25
N ASP A 31 12.22 -12.95 -6.82
CA ASP A 31 13.02 -12.61 -8.01
C ASP A 31 14.45 -12.21 -7.64
N THR A 32 14.70 -11.96 -6.35
CA THR A 32 16.02 -11.70 -5.79
C THR A 32 16.19 -12.47 -4.48
N ASP A 33 17.42 -12.57 -3.98
CA ASP A 33 17.72 -13.20 -2.69
C ASP A 33 17.05 -12.48 -1.51
N LYS A 34 16.73 -11.19 -1.66
CA LYS A 34 16.01 -10.40 -0.67
C LYS A 34 14.51 -10.46 -0.94
N LYS A 35 13.73 -10.88 0.06
CA LYS A 35 12.26 -10.89 -0.05
C LYS A 35 11.71 -9.45 -0.10
N VAL A 36 11.04 -9.13 -1.20
CA VAL A 36 10.33 -7.86 -1.40
C VAL A 36 8.82 -8.10 -1.32
N TYR A 37 8.12 -7.29 -0.53
CA TYR A 37 6.68 -7.35 -0.32
C TYR A 37 6.07 -5.95 -0.45
N VAL A 38 4.75 -5.87 -0.54
CA VAL A 38 4.01 -4.61 -0.75
C VAL A 38 4.26 -3.58 0.35
N GLN A 39 4.41 -4.00 1.61
CA GLN A 39 4.74 -3.11 2.73
C GLN A 39 6.10 -2.42 2.54
N HIS A 40 7.06 -3.08 1.86
CA HIS A 40 8.35 -2.46 1.53
C HIS A 40 8.18 -1.39 0.46
N LYS A 41 7.31 -1.61 -0.54
CA LYS A 41 7.00 -0.63 -1.59
C LYS A 41 6.28 0.60 -1.05
N ILE A 42 5.40 0.44 -0.06
CA ILE A 42 4.74 1.56 0.64
C ILE A 42 5.78 2.44 1.33
N VAL A 43 6.71 1.84 2.08
CA VAL A 43 7.76 2.61 2.80
C VAL A 43 8.74 3.27 1.84
N GLU A 44 9.16 2.56 0.77
CA GLU A 44 10.03 3.08 -0.29
C GLU A 44 9.42 4.34 -0.94
N ASN A 45 8.10 4.33 -1.17
CA ASN A 45 7.35 5.45 -1.75
C ASN A 45 6.68 6.35 -0.70
N SER A 46 7.15 6.35 0.56
CA SER A 46 6.51 6.99 1.72
C SER A 46 6.04 8.43 1.47
N GLU A 47 6.89 9.28 0.92
CA GLU A 47 6.58 10.69 0.65
C GLU A 47 5.40 10.86 -0.33
N GLN A 48 5.41 10.12 -1.45
CA GLN A 48 4.32 10.16 -2.44
C GLN A 48 3.04 9.56 -1.89
N PHE A 49 3.16 8.45 -1.17
CA PHE A 49 2.02 7.80 -0.52
C PHE A 49 1.36 8.73 0.50
N ASN A 50 2.15 9.45 1.30
CA ASN A 50 1.66 10.44 2.25
C ASN A 50 0.93 11.59 1.55
N ARG A 51 1.49 12.14 0.46
CA ARG A 51 0.82 13.18 -0.33
C ARG A 51 -0.57 12.76 -0.80
N TRP A 52 -0.76 11.50 -1.19
CA TRP A 52 -2.09 11.01 -1.57
C TRP A 52 -3.05 10.98 -0.38
N ILE A 53 -2.59 10.55 0.80
CA ILE A 53 -3.40 10.57 2.03
C ILE A 53 -3.86 11.99 2.36
N GLU A 54 -2.93 12.96 2.31
CA GLU A 54 -3.21 14.39 2.55
C GLU A 54 -4.22 14.94 1.53
N ASN A 55 -4.12 14.51 0.27
CA ASN A 55 -5.00 14.92 -0.82
C ASN A 55 -6.37 14.23 -0.85
N GLY A 56 -6.72 13.43 0.16
CA GLY A 56 -8.06 12.84 0.20
C GLY A 56 -8.18 11.36 -0.16
N ALA A 57 -7.06 10.67 -0.44
CA ALA A 57 -7.12 9.32 -1.02
C ALA A 57 -7.82 8.30 -0.11
N THR A 58 -8.48 7.34 -0.77
CA THR A 58 -9.02 6.14 -0.14
C THR A 58 -8.08 4.97 -0.36
N ILE A 59 -7.76 4.26 0.71
CA ILE A 59 -6.87 3.10 0.73
C ILE A 59 -7.72 1.83 0.83
N TYR A 60 -7.45 0.88 -0.06
CA TYR A 60 -8.03 -0.47 -0.04
C TYR A 60 -6.92 -1.50 0.16
N VAL A 61 -7.16 -2.47 1.06
CA VAL A 61 -6.24 -3.59 1.30
C VAL A 61 -7.02 -4.90 1.16
N CYS A 62 -6.58 -5.79 0.27
CA CYS A 62 -7.22 -7.08 0.03
C CYS A 62 -6.19 -8.21 -0.01
N GLY A 63 -6.54 -9.38 0.55
CA GLY A 63 -5.69 -10.58 0.55
C GLY A 63 -5.55 -11.19 1.95
N ASP A 64 -4.40 -11.81 2.23
CA ASP A 64 -4.16 -12.55 3.48
C ASP A 64 -4.31 -11.67 4.75
N GLU A 65 -5.23 -12.06 5.62
CA GLU A 65 -5.48 -11.40 6.91
C GLU A 65 -4.34 -11.66 7.91
N SER A 66 -3.79 -12.86 7.88
CA SER A 66 -2.95 -13.37 8.97
C SER A 66 -1.63 -12.61 9.14
N LYS A 67 -1.01 -12.23 8.02
CA LYS A 67 0.30 -11.57 7.93
C LYS A 67 0.25 -10.31 7.07
N MET A 68 -0.21 -10.40 5.83
CA MET A 68 -0.10 -9.29 4.86
C MET A 68 -0.85 -8.04 5.36
N ALA A 69 -2.10 -8.21 5.79
CA ALA A 69 -2.92 -7.11 6.28
C ALA A 69 -2.28 -6.37 7.47
N LYS A 70 -1.61 -7.10 8.39
CA LYS A 70 -0.95 -6.52 9.56
C LYS A 70 0.31 -5.75 9.17
N ASP A 71 1.13 -6.33 8.29
CA ASP A 71 2.37 -5.71 7.82
C ASP A 71 2.08 -4.44 7.00
N VAL A 72 1.05 -4.47 6.15
CA VAL A 72 0.61 -3.29 5.39
C VAL A 72 0.07 -2.21 6.33
N HIS A 73 -0.75 -2.57 7.31
CA HIS A 73 -1.25 -1.60 8.29
C HIS A 73 -0.10 -0.92 9.05
N GLN A 74 0.88 -1.70 9.51
CA GLN A 74 2.05 -1.16 10.20
C GLN A 74 2.90 -0.28 9.27
N ALA A 75 3.06 -0.64 7.99
CA ALA A 75 3.78 0.19 7.03
C ALA A 75 3.10 1.54 6.78
N ILE A 76 1.78 1.57 6.64
CA ILE A 76 1.04 2.84 6.50
C ILE A 76 1.21 3.67 7.78
N LYS A 77 1.10 3.07 8.96
CA LYS A 77 1.34 3.78 10.24
C LYS A 77 2.75 4.36 10.30
N ASN A 78 3.77 3.63 9.86
CA ASN A 78 5.15 4.11 9.79
C ASN A 78 5.32 5.28 8.82
N VAL A 79 4.60 5.29 7.69
CA VAL A 79 4.57 6.44 6.78
C VAL A 79 4.01 7.67 7.48
N LEU A 80 2.89 7.55 8.21
CA LEU A 80 2.30 8.66 8.95
C LEU A 80 3.23 9.21 10.03
N ILE A 81 3.88 8.32 10.80
CA ILE A 81 4.87 8.71 11.82
C ILE A 81 6.03 9.47 11.16
N LYS A 82 6.57 8.97 10.04
CA LYS A 82 7.73 9.54 9.36
C LYS A 82 7.44 10.85 8.67
N GLU A 83 6.38 10.88 7.86
CA GLU A 83 6.11 12.00 6.93
C GLU A 83 5.28 13.12 7.58
N GLN A 84 4.46 12.79 8.59
CA GLN A 84 3.63 13.77 9.30
C GLN A 84 4.12 14.05 10.73
N ASN A 85 5.24 13.45 11.14
CA ASN A 85 5.82 13.59 12.50
C ASN A 85 4.82 13.28 13.62
N LEU A 86 3.96 12.28 13.40
CA LEU A 86 2.97 11.82 14.38
C LEU A 86 3.60 10.88 15.41
N SER A 87 3.08 10.91 16.64
CA SER A 87 3.36 9.82 17.58
C SER A 87 2.71 8.51 17.08
N GLU A 88 3.15 7.37 17.62
CA GLU A 88 2.54 6.09 17.27
C GLU A 88 1.04 6.05 17.59
N THR A 89 0.64 6.64 18.72
CA THR A 89 -0.76 6.75 19.14
C THR A 89 -1.57 7.63 18.19
N ASP A 90 -1.02 8.77 17.78
CA ASP A 90 -1.72 9.69 16.86
C ASP A 90 -1.85 9.09 15.46
N ALA A 91 -0.83 8.38 14.98
CA ALA A 91 -0.90 7.68 13.71
C ALA A 91 -1.96 6.55 13.72
N GLU A 92 -2.09 5.83 14.84
CA GLU A 92 -3.14 4.83 15.01
C GLU A 92 -4.54 5.47 15.02
N GLU A 93 -4.72 6.59 15.73
CA GLU A 93 -6.00 7.31 15.75
C GLU A 93 -6.35 7.90 14.38
N TYR A 94 -5.36 8.39 13.63
CA TYR A 94 -5.52 8.85 12.26
C TYR A 94 -6.08 7.73 11.37
N LEU A 95 -5.52 6.52 11.44
CA LEU A 95 -6.01 5.37 10.66
C LEU A 95 -7.41 4.93 11.08
N LYS A 96 -7.74 4.99 12.37
CA LYS A 96 -9.11 4.75 12.85
C LYS A 96 -10.08 5.80 12.30
N GLN A 97 -9.69 7.07 12.27
CA GLN A 97 -10.49 8.12 11.68
C GLN A 97 -10.69 7.89 10.17
N MET A 98 -9.64 7.58 9.41
CA MET A 98 -9.77 7.22 8.00
C MET A 98 -10.72 6.04 7.78
N LYS A 99 -10.71 5.04 8.67
CA LYS A 99 -11.65 3.91 8.60
C LYS A 99 -13.09 4.37 8.84
N ARG A 100 -13.34 5.23 9.83
CA ARG A 100 -14.66 5.84 10.10
C ARG A 100 -15.16 6.65 8.90
N ASP A 101 -14.26 7.39 8.25
CA ASP A 101 -14.54 8.22 7.07
C ASP A 101 -14.62 7.43 5.76
N LYS A 102 -14.61 6.10 5.84
CA LYS A 102 -14.61 5.17 4.71
C LYS A 102 -13.41 5.30 3.76
N ARG A 103 -12.34 6.00 4.17
CA ARG A 103 -11.10 6.18 3.40
C ARG A 103 -10.03 5.11 3.67
N TYR A 104 -10.24 4.19 4.60
CA TYR A 104 -9.36 3.03 4.78
C TYR A 104 -10.19 1.76 4.97
N GLN A 105 -10.26 0.95 3.92
CA GLN A 105 -11.05 -0.28 3.85
C GLN A 105 -10.16 -1.50 3.71
N ARG A 106 -10.56 -2.60 4.36
CA ARG A 106 -9.84 -3.87 4.29
C ARG A 106 -10.83 -4.99 4.01
N ASP A 107 -10.54 -5.79 3.00
CA ASP A 107 -11.28 -7.00 2.64
C ASP A 107 -10.30 -8.18 2.64
N VAL A 108 -10.09 -8.73 3.83
CA VAL A 108 -9.01 -9.69 4.11
C VAL A 108 -9.58 -10.97 4.68
N TYR A 109 -8.96 -12.10 4.32
CA TYR A 109 -9.43 -13.46 4.61
C TYR A 109 -8.28 -14.42 4.96
#